data_AF-A0A545BKT7-F1
#
_entry.id   AF-A0A545BKT7-F1
#
_cell.length_a   1.000
_cell.length_b   1.000
_cell.length_c   1.000
_cell.angle_alpha   90.00
_cell.angle_beta   90.00
_cell.angle_gamma   90.00
#
_symmetry.space_group_name_H-M   'P 1'
#
loop_
_entity.id
_entity.type
_entity.pdbx_description
1 polymer ?
#
loop_
_entity_poly.entity_id
_entity_poly.type
_entity_poly.pdbx_seq_one_letter_code
_entity_poly.pdbx_strand_id
1 'polypeptide(L)'
;MPAMMLLWGAALVLATAATTYVLHRKLTYGRGQEPDGVFWDVFGGLVVVTPAILVPAVHWPPAGLIMMFVGIATAAATLASIRKVERLHAAEPRRRTGFADDAARHENLLEQWSRYELDPARTIDFPAMTDVRSAETAALTRAMREAEFCKVTAGTDYRAAVERLAGALEAAERAAGVPASSLATPGSTPCP
;
A
#
# COMPACT_ATOMS: atom_id res chain seq x y z
N MET A 1 -25.37 5.70 39.66
CA MET A 1 -25.79 4.65 38.71
C MET A 1 -25.32 4.87 37.27
N PRO A 2 -25.36 6.07 36.65
CA PRO A 2 -24.89 6.26 35.26
C PRO A 2 -23.37 6.12 35.10
N ALA A 3 -22.57 6.56 36.08
CA ALA A 3 -21.12 6.42 36.06
C ALA A 3 -20.65 4.94 36.06
N MET A 4 -21.41 4.06 36.70
CA MET A 4 -21.09 2.63 36.77
C MET A 4 -21.33 1.96 35.40
N MET A 5 -22.42 2.28 34.72
CA MET A 5 -22.71 1.73 33.38
C MET A 5 -21.74 2.26 32.31
N LEU A 6 -21.31 3.52 32.41
CA LEU A 6 -20.26 4.07 31.56
C LEU A 6 -18.92 3.36 31.76
N LEU A 7 -18.56 3.07 33.01
CA LEU A 7 -17.29 2.42 33.35
C LEU A 7 -17.28 0.95 32.90
N TRP A 8 -18.39 0.22 33.06
CA TRP A 8 -18.54 -1.15 32.56
C TRP A 8 -18.62 -1.21 31.03
N GLY A 9 -19.28 -0.24 30.39
CA GLY A 9 -19.29 -0.12 28.92
C GLY A 9 -17.90 0.15 28.35
N ALA A 10 -17.16 1.10 28.94
CA ALA A 10 -15.78 1.37 28.55
C ALA A 10 -14.85 0.17 28.80
N ALA A 11 -15.03 -0.54 29.91
CA ALA A 11 -14.26 -1.76 30.23
C ALA A 11 -14.55 -2.89 29.22
N LEU A 12 -15.80 -3.09 28.81
CA LEU A 12 -16.16 -4.08 27.80
C LEU A 12 -15.54 -3.71 26.44
N VAL A 13 -15.58 -2.43 26.06
CA VAL A 13 -14.98 -1.95 24.81
C VAL A 13 -13.46 -2.12 24.82
N LEU A 14 -12.79 -1.76 25.92
CA LEU A 14 -11.35 -1.93 26.09
C LEU A 14 -10.93 -3.41 26.11
N ALA A 15 -11.68 -4.27 26.80
CA ALA A 15 -11.40 -5.70 26.84
C ALA A 15 -11.59 -6.36 25.47
N THR A 16 -12.62 -5.96 24.72
CA THR A 16 -12.88 -6.48 23.38
C THR A 16 -11.82 -5.97 22.40
N ALA A 17 -11.49 -4.68 22.43
CA ALA A 17 -10.43 -4.10 21.62
C ALA A 17 -9.06 -4.73 21.91
N ALA A 18 -8.73 -4.97 23.18
CA ALA A 18 -7.50 -5.65 23.57
C ALA A 18 -7.47 -7.11 23.09
N THR A 19 -8.60 -7.81 23.17
CA THR A 19 -8.70 -9.20 22.69
C THR A 19 -8.54 -9.28 21.18
N THR A 20 -9.20 -8.39 20.42
CA THR A 20 -9.06 -8.31 18.96
C THR A 20 -7.64 -7.92 18.57
N TYR A 21 -7.01 -6.97 19.26
CA TYR A 21 -5.62 -6.59 19.02
C TYR A 21 -4.63 -7.74 19.25
N VAL A 22 -4.83 -8.52 20.32
CA VAL A 22 -3.98 -9.69 20.62
C VAL A 22 -4.22 -10.83 19.63
N LEU A 23 -5.48 -11.07 19.23
CA LEU A 23 -5.84 -12.11 18.27
C LEU A 23 -5.35 -11.76 16.85
N HIS A 24 -5.51 -10.51 16.44
CA HIS A 24 -4.95 -9.95 15.21
C HIS A 24 -3.42 -10.07 15.21
N ARG A 25 -2.75 -9.64 16.29
CA ARG A 25 -1.29 -9.77 16.41
C ARG A 25 -0.82 -11.24 16.30
N LYS A 26 -1.58 -12.21 16.81
CA LYS A 26 -1.23 -13.64 16.70
C LYS A 26 -1.49 -14.22 15.31
N LEU A 27 -2.51 -13.74 14.59
CA LEU A 27 -2.87 -14.25 13.26
C LEU A 27 -2.04 -13.58 12.15
N THR A 28 -1.69 -12.31 12.31
CA THR A 28 -1.05 -11.49 11.26
C THR A 28 0.48 -11.55 11.28
N TYR A 29 1.11 -11.98 12.38
CA TYR A 29 2.57 -12.21 12.42
C TYR A 29 3.03 -13.47 11.64
N GLY A 30 2.11 -14.21 11.00
CA GLY A 30 2.40 -15.50 10.37
C GLY A 30 2.63 -15.52 8.86
N ARG A 31 2.30 -14.48 8.09
CA ARG A 31 2.53 -14.45 6.63
C ARG A 31 2.43 -13.02 6.11
N GLY A 32 3.17 -12.72 5.05
CA GLY A 32 3.50 -11.37 4.58
C GLY A 32 2.33 -10.41 4.40
N GLN A 33 2.69 -9.13 4.22
CA GLN A 33 1.81 -7.98 4.08
C GLN A 33 0.81 -8.16 2.92
N GLU A 34 -0.32 -8.81 3.20
CA GLU A 34 -1.45 -8.91 2.28
C GLU A 34 -2.33 -7.66 2.45
N PRO A 35 -2.70 -6.97 1.36
CA PRO A 35 -3.57 -5.79 1.37
C PRO A 35 -4.88 -5.99 2.14
N ASP A 36 -5.36 -7.23 2.22
CA ASP A 36 -6.59 -7.62 2.90
C ASP A 36 -6.51 -7.42 4.42
N GLY A 37 -5.32 -7.43 5.03
CA GLY A 37 -5.16 -7.20 6.47
C GLY A 37 -5.66 -5.82 6.91
N VAL A 38 -5.36 -4.77 6.14
CA VAL A 38 -5.80 -3.40 6.45
C VAL A 38 -7.32 -3.28 6.29
N PHE A 39 -7.89 -3.92 5.27
CA PHE A 39 -9.35 -3.97 5.09
C PHE A 39 -10.02 -4.67 6.27
N TRP A 40 -9.56 -5.86 6.65
CA TRP A 40 -10.12 -6.64 7.76
C TRP A 40 -9.94 -5.93 9.11
N ASP A 41 -8.85 -5.19 9.30
CA ASP A 41 -8.62 -4.35 10.49
C ASP A 41 -9.61 -3.19 10.58
N VAL A 42 -9.81 -2.46 9.48
CA VAL A 42 -10.76 -1.34 9.42
C VAL A 42 -12.19 -1.85 9.60
N PHE A 43 -12.54 -2.95 8.92
CA PHE A 43 -13.86 -3.57 9.00
C PHE A 43 -14.15 -4.13 10.40
N GLY A 44 -13.19 -4.87 10.98
CA GLY A 44 -13.30 -5.41 12.34
C GLY A 44 -13.40 -4.31 13.39
N GLY A 45 -12.60 -3.25 13.25
CA GLY A 45 -12.70 -2.06 14.08
C GLY A 45 -14.06 -1.38 13.98
N LEU A 46 -14.60 -1.20 12.77
CA LEU A 46 -15.91 -0.59 12.53
C LEU A 46 -17.04 -1.42 13.18
N VAL A 47 -17.05 -2.73 12.96
CA VAL A 47 -18.09 -3.63 13.51
C VAL A 47 -18.10 -3.65 15.04
N VAL A 48 -16.97 -3.38 15.70
CA VAL A 48 -16.90 -3.26 17.18
C VAL A 48 -17.27 -1.86 17.66
N VAL A 49 -16.81 -0.82 16.97
CA VAL A 49 -17.07 0.58 17.32
C VAL A 49 -18.55 0.94 17.12
N THR A 50 -19.19 0.46 16.05
CA THR A 50 -20.60 0.75 15.75
C THR A 50 -21.55 0.39 16.91
N PRO A 51 -21.60 -0.85 17.43
CA PRO A 51 -22.46 -1.19 18.57
C PRO A 51 -22.02 -0.51 19.88
N ALA A 52 -20.71 -0.28 20.07
CA ALA A 52 -20.20 0.44 21.23
C ALA A 52 -20.68 1.91 21.28
N ILE A 53 -20.97 2.52 20.13
CA ILE A 53 -21.56 3.85 20.01
C ILE A 53 -23.10 3.77 20.03
N LEU A 54 -23.70 2.78 19.37
CA LEU A 54 -25.16 2.66 19.25
C LEU A 54 -25.82 2.35 20.60
N VAL A 55 -25.24 1.45 21.41
CA VAL A 55 -25.85 0.97 22.66
C VAL A 55 -26.00 2.10 23.70
N PRO A 56 -24.99 2.96 23.96
CA PRO A 56 -25.16 4.13 24.83
C PRO A 56 -26.05 5.23 24.22
N ALA A 57 -26.03 5.40 22.89
CA ALA A 57 -26.79 6.45 22.20
C ALA A 57 -28.31 6.25 22.31
N VAL A 58 -28.78 5.00 22.33
CA VAL A 58 -30.20 4.66 22.52
C VAL A 58 -30.68 4.93 23.95
N HIS A 59 -29.79 4.95 24.94
CA HIS A 59 -30.14 5.24 26.33
C HIS A 59 -29.98 6.72 26.71
N TRP A 60 -29.05 7.46 26.09
CA TRP A 60 -28.82 8.89 26.36
C TRP A 60 -28.45 9.65 25.07
N PRO A 61 -29.37 10.43 24.47
CA PRO A 61 -29.15 11.13 23.19
C PRO A 61 -27.88 12.01 23.11
N PRO A 62 -27.46 12.76 24.14
CA PRO A 62 -26.24 13.57 24.05
C PRO A 62 -24.95 12.72 24.08
N ALA A 63 -24.99 11.48 24.58
CA ALA A 63 -23.82 10.59 24.59
C ALA A 63 -23.45 10.11 23.18
N GLY A 64 -24.44 9.93 22.29
CA GLY A 64 -24.20 9.56 20.90
C GLY A 64 -23.44 10.63 20.11
N LEU A 65 -23.74 11.91 20.35
CA LEU A 65 -23.03 13.04 19.72
C LEU A 65 -21.58 13.13 20.17
N ILE A 66 -21.31 12.93 21.47
CA ILE A 66 -19.94 12.93 22.00
C ILE A 66 -19.14 11.78 21.37
N MET A 67 -19.72 10.58 21.29
CA MET A 67 -19.08 9.42 20.66
C MET A 67 -18.83 9.62 19.16
N MET A 68 -19.75 10.26 18.43
CA MET A 68 -19.58 10.59 17.02
C MET A 68 -18.44 11.60 16.81
N PHE A 69 -18.38 12.66 17.62
CA PHE A 69 -17.28 13.62 17.57
C PHE A 69 -15.94 12.99 17.92
N VAL A 70 -15.90 12.10 18.92
CA VAL A 70 -14.69 11.33 19.26
C VAL A 70 -14.29 10.44 18.08
N GLY A 71 -15.22 9.71 17.46
CA GLY A 71 -14.93 8.87 16.30
C GLY A 71 -14.38 9.67 15.11
N ILE A 72 -14.97 10.82 14.80
CA ILE A 72 -14.50 11.74 13.75
C ILE A 72 -13.11 12.29 14.10
N ALA A 73 -12.89 12.72 15.34
CA ALA A 73 -11.61 13.25 15.79
C ALA A 73 -10.51 12.18 15.73
N THR A 74 -10.81 10.94 16.14
CA THR A 74 -9.89 9.81 16.03
C THR A 74 -9.58 9.48 14.57
N ALA A 75 -10.59 9.43 13.69
CA ALA A 75 -10.37 9.18 12.26
C ALA A 75 -9.51 10.29 11.62
N ALA A 76 -9.80 11.56 11.93
CA ALA A 76 -9.02 12.70 11.45
C ALA A 76 -7.59 12.68 11.99
N ALA A 77 -7.40 12.34 13.27
CA ALA A 77 -6.08 12.22 13.89
C ALA A 77 -5.27 11.08 13.29
N THR A 78 -5.90 9.94 12.98
CA THR A 78 -5.24 8.80 12.30
C THR A 78 -4.85 9.16 10.87
N LEU A 79 -5.73 9.81 10.10
CA LEU A 79 -5.40 10.29 8.75
C LEU A 79 -4.26 11.33 8.78
N ALA A 80 -4.28 12.23 9.76
CA ALA A 80 -3.24 13.23 9.93
C ALA A 80 -1.91 12.60 10.38
N SER A 81 -1.93 11.57 11.23
CA SER A 81 -0.73 10.87 11.68
C SER A 81 -0.10 10.07 10.54
N ILE A 82 -0.89 9.38 9.71
CA ILE A 82 -0.42 8.69 8.50
C ILE A 82 0.27 9.69 7.56
N ARG A 83 -0.40 10.80 7.22
CA ARG A 83 0.18 11.84 6.37
C ARG A 83 1.43 12.49 6.96
N LYS A 84 1.49 12.63 8.29
CA LYS A 84 2.65 13.20 8.99
C LYS A 84 3.82 12.23 8.98
N VAL A 85 3.56 10.95 9.23
CA VAL A 85 4.54 9.86 9.17
C VAL A 85 5.09 9.74 7.75
N GLU A 86 4.24 9.80 6.72
CA GLU A 86 4.64 9.88 5.32
C GLU A 86 5.52 11.11 5.04
N ARG A 87 5.18 12.30 5.56
CA ARG A 87 6.01 13.50 5.35
C ARG A 87 7.38 13.41 6.02
N LEU A 88 7.44 12.84 7.21
CA LEU A 88 8.69 12.62 7.94
C LEU A 88 9.55 11.56 7.25
N HIS A 89 8.96 10.44 6.85
CA HIS A 89 9.65 9.39 6.10
C HIS A 89 9.91 9.75 4.63
N ALA A 90 9.23 10.72 4.03
CA ALA A 90 9.55 11.22 2.70
C ALA A 90 10.70 12.23 2.72
N ALA A 91 10.98 12.87 3.87
CA ALA A 91 12.05 13.85 4.00
C ALA A 91 13.44 13.19 4.18
N GLU A 92 13.51 12.03 4.85
CA GLU A 92 14.76 11.35 5.17
C GLU A 92 15.45 10.71 3.93
N PRO A 93 14.76 9.91 3.08
CA PRO A 93 15.35 9.26 1.92
C PRO A 93 15.69 10.26 0.81
N ARG A 94 14.86 11.31 0.66
CA ARG A 94 14.96 12.32 -0.40
C ARG A 94 16.15 13.27 -0.24
N ARG A 95 16.78 13.29 0.94
CA ARG A 95 18.03 14.03 1.20
C ARG A 95 19.28 13.30 0.70
N ARG A 96 19.18 12.03 0.27
CA ARG A 96 20.32 11.28 -0.28
C ARG A 96 20.65 11.76 -1.69
N THR A 97 21.92 12.04 -1.94
CA THR A 97 22.42 12.40 -3.28
C THR A 97 22.09 11.28 -4.27
N GLY A 98 21.51 11.64 -5.43
CA GLY A 98 21.09 10.69 -6.47
C GLY A 98 19.69 10.09 -6.28
N PHE A 99 19.01 10.30 -5.15
CA PHE A 99 17.66 9.75 -4.93
C PHE A 99 16.65 10.24 -5.97
N ALA A 100 16.74 11.52 -6.38
CA ALA A 100 15.85 12.08 -7.39
C ALA A 100 16.01 11.40 -8.75
N ASP A 101 17.24 11.07 -9.14
CA ASP A 101 17.55 10.39 -10.39
C ASP A 101 17.07 8.93 -10.33
N ASP A 102 17.32 8.24 -9.22
CA ASP A 102 16.83 6.87 -9.00
C ASP A 102 15.29 6.82 -8.95
N ALA A 103 14.65 7.85 -8.39
CA ALA A 103 13.19 7.97 -8.36
C ALA A 103 12.60 8.20 -9.75
N ALA A 104 13.19 9.09 -10.56
CA ALA A 104 12.80 9.28 -11.95
C ALA A 104 12.99 8.00 -12.78
N ARG A 105 14.07 7.26 -12.55
CA ARG A 105 14.28 5.96 -13.21
C ARG A 105 13.21 4.95 -12.82
N HIS A 106 12.84 4.87 -11.55
CA HIS A 106 11.76 4.00 -11.10
C HIS A 106 10.42 4.38 -11.74
N GLU A 107 10.07 5.66 -11.78
CA GLU A 107 8.84 6.14 -12.42
C GLU A 107 8.79 5.80 -13.91
N ASN A 108 9.90 5.95 -14.64
CA ASN A 108 9.99 5.55 -16.05
C ASN A 108 9.76 4.04 -16.26
N LEU A 109 10.31 3.20 -15.38
CA LEU A 109 10.11 1.74 -15.43
C LEU A 109 8.65 1.35 -15.16
N LEU A 110 8.00 2.03 -14.20
CA LEU A 110 6.58 1.83 -13.92
C LEU A 110 5.70 2.30 -15.09
N GLU A 111 6.03 3.42 -15.70
CA GLU A 111 5.32 3.91 -16.88
C GLU A 111 5.43 2.91 -18.04
N GLN A 112 6.62 2.40 -18.31
CA GLN A 112 6.85 1.38 -19.33
C GLN A 112 6.05 0.11 -19.05
N TRP A 113 6.08 -0.40 -17.82
CA TRP A 113 5.27 -1.57 -17.42
C TRP A 113 3.77 -1.31 -17.58
N SER A 114 3.28 -0.13 -17.15
CA SER A 114 1.86 0.23 -17.24
C SER A 114 1.34 0.27 -18.67
N ARG A 115 2.20 0.58 -19.66
CA ARG A 115 1.82 0.51 -21.08
C ARG A 115 1.52 -0.91 -21.54
N TYR A 116 2.15 -1.94 -20.98
CA TYR A 116 1.83 -3.33 -21.34
C TYR A 116 0.50 -3.81 -20.73
N GLU A 117 0.14 -3.29 -19.55
CA GLU A 117 -1.12 -3.60 -18.87
C GLU A 117 -2.32 -2.80 -19.37
N LEU A 118 -2.11 -1.51 -19.72
CA LEU A 118 -3.19 -0.58 -20.03
C LEU A 118 -3.43 -0.39 -21.54
N ASP A 119 -2.46 -0.75 -22.39
CA ASP A 119 -2.63 -0.68 -23.85
C ASP A 119 -3.19 -2.00 -24.39
N PRO A 120 -4.46 -2.03 -24.84
CA PRO A 120 -5.08 -3.26 -25.34
C PRO A 120 -4.35 -3.86 -26.54
N ALA A 121 -3.64 -3.07 -27.35
CA ALA A 121 -2.85 -3.61 -28.46
C ALA A 121 -1.65 -4.42 -27.94
N ARG A 122 -0.93 -3.89 -26.94
CA ARG A 122 0.23 -4.56 -26.33
C ARG A 122 -0.16 -5.78 -25.50
N THR A 123 -1.31 -5.77 -24.84
CA THR A 123 -1.80 -6.94 -24.11
C THR A 123 -2.15 -8.10 -25.05
N ILE A 124 -2.63 -7.81 -26.27
CA ILE A 124 -2.91 -8.83 -27.31
C ILE A 124 -1.59 -9.37 -27.90
N ASP A 125 -0.64 -8.49 -28.19
CA ASP A 125 0.64 -8.87 -28.81
C ASP A 125 1.57 -9.59 -27.83
N PHE A 126 1.52 -9.24 -26.53
CA PHE A 126 2.43 -9.76 -25.49
C PHE A 126 1.67 -10.26 -24.23
N PRO A 127 0.79 -11.26 -24.34
CA PRO A 127 -0.03 -11.72 -23.21
C PRO A 127 0.80 -12.33 -22.07
N ALA A 128 2.00 -12.84 -22.37
CA ALA A 128 2.92 -13.39 -21.39
C ALA A 128 3.40 -12.35 -20.37
N MET A 129 3.36 -11.05 -20.71
CA MET A 129 3.81 -9.97 -19.84
C MET A 129 2.81 -9.63 -18.72
N THR A 130 1.54 -10.01 -18.90
CA THR A 130 0.45 -9.85 -17.93
C THR A 130 0.11 -11.17 -17.23
N ASP A 131 0.69 -12.29 -17.65
CA ASP A 131 0.47 -13.59 -17.00
C ASP A 131 1.28 -13.70 -15.70
N VAL A 132 0.59 -13.55 -14.56
CA VAL A 132 1.16 -13.68 -13.21
C VAL A 132 1.68 -15.09 -12.89
N ARG A 133 1.34 -16.10 -13.72
CA ARG A 133 1.83 -17.48 -13.55
C ARG A 133 3.24 -17.66 -14.12
N SER A 134 3.71 -16.74 -14.95
CA SER A 134 5.11 -16.70 -15.39
C SER A 134 6.00 -16.34 -14.19
N ALA A 135 7.11 -17.07 -14.06
CA ALA A 135 8.10 -16.82 -13.02
C ALA A 135 8.73 -15.43 -13.17
N GLU A 136 8.84 -14.95 -14.39
CA GLU A 136 9.40 -13.67 -14.79
C GLU A 136 8.48 -12.51 -14.40
N THR A 137 7.18 -12.60 -14.68
CA THR A 137 6.18 -11.60 -14.28
C THR A 137 6.02 -11.54 -12.74
N ALA A 138 6.11 -12.69 -12.08
CA ALA A 138 6.15 -12.75 -10.61
C ALA A 138 7.43 -12.10 -10.05
N ALA A 139 8.59 -12.32 -10.68
CA ALA A 139 9.86 -11.70 -10.30
C ALA A 139 9.83 -10.18 -10.50
N LEU A 140 9.24 -9.70 -11.60
CA LEU A 140 9.00 -8.28 -11.86
C LEU A 140 8.13 -7.66 -10.75
N THR A 141 7.00 -8.29 -10.44
CA THR A 141 6.09 -7.81 -9.38
C THR A 141 6.78 -7.76 -8.02
N ARG A 142 7.65 -8.73 -7.73
CA ARG A 142 8.45 -8.75 -6.49
C ARG A 142 9.47 -7.62 -6.47
N ALA A 143 10.15 -7.37 -7.58
CA ALA A 143 11.13 -6.30 -7.69
C ALA A 143 10.47 -4.91 -7.58
N MET A 144 9.26 -4.73 -8.11
CA MET A 144 8.47 -3.49 -7.92
C MET A 144 8.16 -3.23 -6.44
N ARG A 145 7.67 -4.26 -5.73
CA ARG A 145 7.38 -4.14 -4.28
C ARG A 145 8.63 -3.84 -3.48
N GLU A 146 9.75 -4.48 -3.81
CA GLU A 146 11.04 -4.24 -3.17
C GLU A 146 11.51 -2.80 -3.39
N ALA A 147 11.40 -2.26 -4.61
CA ALA A 147 11.75 -0.88 -4.91
C ALA A 147 10.88 0.12 -4.14
N GLU A 148 9.56 -0.10 -4.07
CA GLU A 148 8.65 0.72 -3.25
C GLU A 148 8.95 0.62 -1.75
N PHE A 149 9.27 -0.57 -1.24
CA PHE A 149 9.68 -0.73 0.15
C PHE A 149 10.96 0.04 0.46
N CYS A 150 11.96 -0.05 -0.43
CA CYS A 150 13.23 0.65 -0.27
C CYS A 150 13.12 2.18 -0.43
N LYS A 151 12.07 2.67 -1.10
CA LYS A 151 11.77 4.10 -1.24
C LYS A 151 11.31 4.74 0.07
N VAL A 152 10.55 3.99 0.88
CA VAL A 152 9.95 4.46 2.14
C VAL A 152 10.83 4.11 3.35
N THR A 153 11.61 3.04 3.27
CA THR A 153 12.46 2.57 4.36
C THR A 153 13.82 3.27 4.37
N ALA A 154 14.13 3.98 5.46
CA ALA A 154 15.44 4.59 5.62
C ALA A 154 16.53 3.52 5.78
N GLY A 155 17.69 3.73 5.13
CA GLY A 155 18.86 2.85 5.26
C GLY A 155 18.95 1.70 4.25
N THR A 156 17.93 1.48 3.42
CA THR A 156 18.00 0.51 2.32
C THR A 156 18.70 1.10 1.08
N ASP A 157 19.28 0.23 0.25
CA ASP A 157 19.89 0.64 -1.02
C ASP A 157 18.82 0.70 -2.12
N TYR A 158 18.10 1.83 -2.17
CA TYR A 158 17.05 2.09 -3.15
C TYR A 158 17.56 1.93 -4.59
N ARG A 159 18.77 2.43 -4.89
CA ARG A 159 19.38 2.30 -6.22
C ARG A 159 19.53 0.85 -6.65
N ALA A 160 20.04 -0.01 -5.76
CA ALA A 160 20.17 -1.43 -6.04
C ALA A 160 18.81 -2.12 -6.23
N ALA A 161 17.75 -1.65 -5.56
CA ALA A 161 16.39 -2.14 -5.79
C ALA A 161 15.84 -1.71 -7.17
N VAL A 162 16.08 -0.46 -7.59
CA VAL A 162 15.69 0.05 -8.92
C VAL A 162 16.45 -0.68 -10.03
N GLU A 163 17.73 -1.02 -9.84
CA GLU A 163 18.50 -1.81 -10.80
C GLU A 163 17.96 -3.24 -10.93
N ARG A 164 17.58 -3.87 -9.80
CA ARG A 164 16.92 -5.19 -9.80
C ARG A 164 15.57 -5.13 -10.52
N LEU A 165 14.82 -4.05 -10.36
CA LEU A 165 13.57 -3.82 -11.08
C LEU A 165 13.79 -3.72 -12.59
N ALA A 166 14.79 -2.94 -13.04
CA ALA A 166 15.12 -2.82 -14.45
C ALA A 166 15.48 -4.19 -15.07
N GLY A 167 16.37 -4.95 -14.40
CA GLY A 167 16.74 -6.29 -14.88
C GLY A 167 15.59 -7.29 -14.90
N ALA A 168 14.65 -7.20 -13.94
CA ALA A 168 13.46 -8.03 -13.94
C ALA A 168 12.49 -7.67 -15.09
N LEU A 169 12.36 -6.38 -15.41
CA LEU A 169 11.55 -5.92 -16.53
C LEU A 169 12.14 -6.41 -17.86
N GLU A 170 13.44 -6.26 -18.07
CA GLU A 170 14.12 -6.77 -19.27
C GLU A 170 14.03 -8.30 -19.40
N ALA A 171 14.07 -9.03 -18.28
CA ALA A 171 13.89 -10.48 -18.29
C ALA A 171 12.46 -10.87 -18.69
N ALA A 172 11.45 -10.15 -18.19
CA ALA A 172 10.06 -10.35 -18.57
C ALA A 172 9.82 -10.00 -20.05
N GLU A 173 10.37 -8.89 -20.54
CA GLU A 173 10.28 -8.48 -21.95
C GLU A 173 10.92 -9.53 -22.88
N ARG A 174 12.10 -10.05 -22.52
CA ARG A 174 12.76 -11.12 -23.29
C ARG A 174 11.97 -12.42 -23.29
N ALA A 175 11.40 -12.80 -22.16
CA ALA A 175 10.55 -14.00 -22.06
C ALA A 175 9.25 -13.85 -22.87
N ALA A 176 8.70 -12.64 -22.92
CA ALA A 176 7.52 -12.30 -23.74
C ALA A 176 7.85 -12.11 -25.24
N GLY A 177 9.13 -12.08 -25.62
CA GLY A 177 9.56 -11.93 -27.01
C GLY A 177 9.46 -10.51 -27.56
N VAL A 178 9.47 -9.49 -26.69
CA VAL A 178 9.43 -8.08 -27.10
C VAL A 178 10.72 -7.73 -27.86
N PRO A 179 10.63 -7.24 -29.11
CA PRO A 179 11.81 -6.88 -29.89
C PRO A 179 12.47 -5.61 -29.34
N ALA A 180 13.81 -5.59 -29.27
CA ALA A 180 14.58 -4.43 -28.77
C ALA A 180 14.32 -3.13 -29.56
N SER A 181 13.79 -3.23 -30.78
CA SER A 181 13.43 -2.09 -31.64
C SER A 181 12.16 -1.35 -31.23
N SER A 182 11.27 -1.93 -30.40
CA SER A 182 10.08 -1.23 -29.89
C SER A 182 10.35 -0.34 -28.68
N LEU A 183 11.58 -0.35 -28.15
CA LEU A 183 12.08 0.52 -27.09
C LEU A 183 12.64 1.86 -27.62
N ALA A 184 12.90 1.94 -28.92
CA ALA A 184 13.32 3.18 -29.58
C ALA A 184 12.08 3.99 -29.97
N THR A 185 11.89 5.12 -29.29
CA THR A 185 10.94 6.18 -29.66
C THR A 185 10.88 6.40 -31.18
N PRO A 186 9.69 6.47 -31.80
CA PRO A 186 9.56 6.74 -33.23
C PRO A 186 9.91 8.21 -33.49
N GLY A 187 11.18 8.49 -33.76
CA GLY A 187 11.67 9.88 -33.86
C GLY A 187 12.93 10.10 -34.69
N SER A 188 13.39 9.13 -35.47
CA SER A 188 14.49 9.39 -36.41
C SER A 188 14.34 8.57 -37.69
N THR A 189 13.59 9.10 -38.64
CA THR A 189 13.71 8.75 -40.06
C THR A 189 14.90 9.51 -40.63
N PRO A 190 15.97 8.85 -41.11
CA PRO A 190 16.86 9.46 -42.09
C PRO A 190 16.22 9.31 -43.47
N CYS A 191 15.92 10.43 -44.13
CA CYS A 191 15.55 10.43 -45.54
C CYS A 191 16.78 10.12 -46.42
N PRO A 192 16.61 9.42 -47.56
CA PRO A 192 17.70 9.10 -48.49
C PRO A 192 18.26 10.31 -49.24
#